data_AF-A0A8H7FJF5-F1
#
_entry.id   AF-A0A8H7FJF5-F1
#
_cell.length_a   1.000
_cell.length_b   1.000
_cell.length_c   1.000
_cell.angle_alpha   90.00
_cell.angle_beta   90.00
_cell.angle_gamma   90.00
#
_symmetry.space_group_name_H-M   'P 1'
#
loop_
_entity.id
_entity.type
_entity.pdbx_description
1 polymer ?
#
loop_
_entity_poly.entity_id
_entity_poly.type
_entity_poly.pdbx_seq_one_letter_code
_entity_poly.pdbx_strand_id
1 'polypeptide(L)'
;MKFFSQSFLYDDPWSIVSLAFFLRYPNPYAAHVISCDVVSRSITDTGTLLTTRLILKRGALPRWAPQGIVSRAESWVIEESEVDPFGKVVHCRNRNLDHVKVMQVEESVVFKHYGDGQTLQTTEARIRSGFGWGLAKRIESHGLAKFKANVQKSREGVSLILGLLRQSRLQPMTMTSALDSPGFAVIPGEKDTTSEKRFSGDEKKTNDHESAWSRLSSWIRPA
;
A
#
# COMPACT_ATOMS: atom_id res chain seq x y z
N MET A 1 -2.51 24.52 17.01
CA MET A 1 -1.71 23.37 16.52
C MET A 1 -1.97 22.16 17.42
N LYS A 2 -2.13 20.99 16.82
CA LYS A 2 -2.21 19.69 17.50
C LYS A 2 -1.04 18.81 17.09
N PHE A 3 -0.54 18.03 18.04
CA PHE A 3 0.55 17.08 17.83
C PHE A 3 0.09 15.66 18.15
N PHE A 4 0.65 14.70 17.43
CA PHE A 4 0.48 13.27 17.66
C PHE A 4 1.82 12.57 17.48
N SER A 5 2.07 11.56 18.30
CA SER A 5 3.19 10.63 18.13
C SER A 5 2.74 9.22 18.54
N GLN A 6 3.16 8.22 17.77
CA GLN A 6 2.94 6.82 18.06
C GLN A 6 4.06 5.97 17.46
N SER A 7 4.47 4.93 18.18
CA SER A 7 5.37 3.91 17.65
C SER A 7 4.68 2.56 17.54
N PHE A 8 5.15 1.75 16.61
CA PHE A 8 4.71 0.37 16.41
C PHE A 8 5.89 -0.51 16.00
N LEU A 9 5.94 -1.72 16.54
CA LEU A 9 7.00 -2.69 16.28
C LEU A 9 6.46 -3.77 15.33
N TYR A 10 7.17 -3.98 14.21
CA TYR A 10 6.93 -5.08 13.29
C TYR A 10 7.91 -6.22 13.59
N ASP A 11 7.42 -7.45 13.58
CA ASP A 11 8.21 -8.67 13.72
C ASP A 11 8.84 -9.12 12.39
N ASP A 12 9.17 -8.15 11.53
CA ASP A 12 9.76 -8.38 10.21
C ASP A 12 11.03 -7.56 10.00
N PRO A 13 11.98 -8.07 9.20
CA PRO A 13 13.19 -7.34 8.85
C PRO A 13 12.88 -6.02 8.13
N TRP A 14 13.70 -5.01 8.42
CA TRP A 14 13.57 -3.66 7.87
C TRP A 14 13.42 -3.62 6.34
N SER A 15 14.14 -4.48 5.61
CA SER A 15 14.06 -4.53 4.15
C SER A 15 12.66 -4.89 3.65
N ILE A 16 11.99 -5.84 4.31
CA ILE A 16 10.65 -6.30 3.93
C ILE A 16 9.58 -5.31 4.37
N VAL A 17 9.70 -4.71 5.56
CA VAL A 17 8.80 -3.64 6.02
C VAL A 17 8.90 -2.40 5.13
N SER A 18 10.12 -2.00 4.77
CA SER A 18 10.35 -0.87 3.87
C SER A 18 9.75 -1.12 2.48
N LEU A 19 9.95 -2.32 1.94
CA LEU A 19 9.34 -2.70 0.66
C LEU A 19 7.81 -2.66 0.74
N ALA A 20 7.22 -3.23 1.79
CA ALA A 20 5.77 -3.21 2.01
C ALA A 20 5.22 -1.77 2.11
N PHE A 21 5.95 -0.87 2.77
CA PHE A 21 5.58 0.54 2.87
C PHE A 21 5.50 1.23 1.50
N PHE A 22 6.47 0.97 0.61
CA PHE A 22 6.47 1.57 -0.72
C PHE A 22 5.41 0.96 -1.65
N LEU A 23 5.10 -0.33 -1.47
CA LEU A 23 4.08 -1.08 -2.23
C LEU A 23 2.67 -1.00 -1.63
N ARG A 24 2.45 -0.16 -0.61
CA ARG A 24 1.19 -0.14 0.15
C ARG A 24 -0.06 0.23 -0.67
N TYR A 25 0.07 0.72 -1.90
CA TYR A 25 -1.09 1.04 -2.73
C TYR A 25 -1.09 0.21 -4.02
N PRO A 26 -2.26 -0.27 -4.46
CA PRO A 26 -3.58 -0.15 -3.81
C PRO A 26 -3.75 -1.12 -2.62
N ASN A 27 -4.62 -0.77 -1.66
CA ASN A 27 -5.06 -1.66 -0.58
C ASN A 27 -6.46 -1.24 -0.05
N PRO A 28 -7.25 -2.14 0.58
CA PRO A 28 -8.64 -1.88 0.93
C PRO A 28 -8.80 -0.90 2.11
N TYR A 29 -7.78 -0.81 2.97
CA TYR A 29 -7.74 0.15 4.08
C TYR A 29 -7.45 1.58 3.60
N ALA A 30 -7.00 1.73 2.35
CA ALA A 30 -6.68 3.00 1.72
C ALA A 30 -7.44 3.25 0.40
N ALA A 31 -8.67 2.75 0.25
CA ALA A 31 -9.51 2.94 -0.94
C ALA A 31 -9.79 4.42 -1.34
N HIS A 32 -9.44 5.38 -0.47
CA HIS A 32 -9.53 6.81 -0.75
C HIS A 32 -8.33 7.34 -1.55
N VAL A 33 -7.23 6.58 -1.67
CA VAL A 33 -6.10 6.92 -2.52
C VAL A 33 -6.45 6.55 -3.96
N ILE A 34 -6.43 7.55 -4.84
CA ILE A 34 -6.81 7.41 -6.25
C ILE A 34 -5.58 7.09 -7.09
N SER A 35 -4.48 7.82 -6.89
CA SER A 35 -3.21 7.61 -7.59
C SER A 35 -2.02 7.86 -6.67
N CYS A 36 -0.88 7.27 -7.02
CA CYS A 36 0.41 7.47 -6.37
C CYS A 36 1.50 7.37 -7.43
N ASP A 37 2.10 8.51 -7.77
CA ASP A 37 3.01 8.66 -8.89
C ASP A 37 4.39 9.07 -8.37
N VAL A 38 5.46 8.51 -8.95
CA VAL A 38 6.84 8.94 -8.63
C VAL A 38 7.17 10.16 -9.48
N VAL A 39 7.41 11.29 -8.83
CA VAL A 39 7.77 12.56 -9.49
C VAL A 39 9.26 12.61 -9.77
N SER A 40 10.07 12.19 -8.80
CA SER A 40 11.52 12.14 -8.92
C SER A 40 12.10 11.02 -8.06
N ARG A 41 13.24 10.51 -8.49
CA ARG A 41 14.04 9.53 -7.76
C ARG A 41 15.50 9.66 -8.12
N SER A 42 16.36 9.71 -7.12
CA SER A 42 17.81 9.81 -7.29
C SER A 42 18.54 9.10 -6.16
N ILE A 43 19.79 8.76 -6.39
CA ILE A 43 20.68 8.21 -5.36
C ILE A 43 21.72 9.29 -5.05
N THR A 44 21.97 9.56 -3.76
CA THR A 44 23.02 10.48 -3.31
C THR A 44 24.40 9.84 -3.46
N ASP A 45 25.46 10.64 -3.41
CA ASP A 45 26.84 10.14 -3.40
C ASP A 45 27.12 9.20 -2.22
N THR A 46 26.36 9.34 -1.13
CA THR A 46 26.40 8.48 0.07
C THR A 46 25.58 7.19 -0.06
N GLY A 47 24.91 6.95 -1.19
CA GLY A 47 24.11 5.76 -1.45
C GLY A 47 22.68 5.79 -0.89
N THR A 48 22.20 6.95 -0.43
CA THR A 48 20.81 7.12 0.04
C THR A 48 19.87 7.29 -1.15
N LEU A 49 18.76 6.54 -1.18
CA LEU A 49 17.73 6.70 -2.20
C LEU A 49 16.75 7.79 -1.78
N LEU A 50 16.69 8.87 -2.56
CA LEU A 50 15.70 9.93 -2.42
C LEU A 50 14.55 9.65 -3.39
N THR A 51 13.31 9.75 -2.93
CA THR A 51 12.12 9.63 -3.77
C THR A 51 11.11 10.69 -3.38
N THR A 52 10.56 11.38 -4.37
CA THR A 52 9.37 12.22 -4.21
C THR A 52 8.20 11.55 -4.93
N ARG A 53 7.10 11.32 -4.21
CA ARG A 53 5.83 10.84 -4.79
C ARG A 53 4.74 11.90 -4.66
N LEU A 54 3.85 11.93 -5.64
CA LEU A 54 2.63 12.71 -5.61
C LEU A 54 1.45 11.76 -5.46
N ILE A 55 0.61 12.01 -4.47
CA ILE A 55 -0.52 11.16 -4.10
C ILE A 55 -1.81 11.96 -4.23
N LEU A 56 -2.74 11.47 -5.03
CA LEU A 56 -4.11 12.00 -5.09
C LEU A 56 -5.01 11.18 -4.18
N LYS A 57 -5.75 11.86 -3.29
CA LYS A 57 -6.75 11.20 -2.45
C LYS A 57 -8.09 11.90 -2.47
N ARG A 58 -9.16 11.12 -2.40
CA ARG A 58 -10.53 11.59 -2.17
C ARG A 58 -10.73 11.88 -0.69
N GLY A 59 -11.26 13.06 -0.39
CA GLY A 59 -11.68 13.46 0.94
C GLY A 59 -13.20 13.57 1.06
N ALA A 60 -13.65 13.84 2.27
CA ALA A 60 -15.02 14.23 2.56
C ALA A 60 -14.99 15.29 3.66
N LEU A 61 -15.80 16.33 3.49
CA LEU A 61 -15.93 17.38 4.50
C LEU A 61 -16.80 16.91 5.65
N PRO A 62 -16.49 17.31 6.90
CA PRO A 62 -17.37 17.02 8.01
C PRO A 62 -18.68 17.83 7.88
N ARG A 63 -19.80 17.28 8.35
CA ARG A 63 -21.14 17.90 8.25
C ARG A 63 -21.23 19.32 8.84
N TRP A 64 -20.38 19.65 9.79
CA TRP A 64 -20.34 20.98 10.41
C TRP A 64 -19.53 22.01 9.62
N ALA A 65 -18.78 21.59 8.59
CA ALA A 65 -17.96 22.49 7.80
C ALA A 65 -18.84 23.48 7.04
N PRO A 66 -18.47 24.78 7.02
CA PRO A 66 -19.15 25.76 6.18
C PRO A 66 -19.20 25.32 4.72
N GLN A 67 -20.35 25.54 4.07
CA GLN A 67 -20.51 25.27 2.65
C GLN A 67 -19.50 26.13 1.87
N GLY A 68 -18.82 25.52 0.89
CA GLY A 68 -17.82 26.23 0.08
C GLY A 68 -16.45 26.44 0.75
N ILE A 69 -16.18 25.85 1.92
CA ILE A 69 -14.87 25.96 2.58
C ILE A 69 -13.71 25.42 1.71
N VAL A 70 -13.99 24.46 0.84
CA VAL A 70 -13.09 23.96 -0.21
C VAL A 70 -13.87 23.75 -1.51
N SER A 71 -13.24 24.02 -2.64
CA SER A 71 -13.85 23.88 -3.97
C SER A 71 -13.90 22.45 -4.46
N ARG A 72 -13.02 21.58 -3.97
CA ARG A 72 -12.92 20.16 -4.34
C ARG A 72 -12.68 19.32 -3.10
N ALA A 73 -13.28 18.13 -3.08
CA ALA A 73 -13.10 17.19 -1.99
C ALA A 73 -11.79 16.37 -2.10
N GLU A 74 -11.16 16.38 -3.27
CA GLU A 74 -9.87 15.77 -3.51
C GLU A 74 -8.74 16.61 -2.91
N SER A 75 -7.66 15.94 -2.51
CA SER A 75 -6.47 16.59 -1.98
C SER A 75 -5.21 15.92 -2.51
N TRP A 76 -4.26 16.76 -2.91
CA TRP A 76 -2.91 16.34 -3.29
C TRP A 76 -2.00 16.29 -2.06
N VAL A 77 -1.24 15.20 -1.95
CA VAL A 77 -0.21 15.00 -0.91
C VAL A 77 1.12 14.76 -1.60
N ILE A 78 2.14 15.50 -1.19
CA ILE A 78 3.52 15.17 -1.52
C ILE A 78 4.09 14.27 -0.43
N GLU A 79 4.72 13.18 -0.86
CA GLU A 79 5.51 12.29 -0.02
C GLU A 79 6.98 12.41 -0.43
N GLU A 80 7.84 12.67 0.53
CA GLU A 80 9.29 12.77 0.34
C GLU A 80 9.94 11.72 1.23
N SER A 81 10.69 10.79 0.65
CA SER A 81 11.32 9.70 1.38
C SER A 81 12.81 9.58 1.11
N GLU A 82 13.56 9.25 2.16
CA GLU A 82 14.99 8.97 2.15
C GLU A 82 15.20 7.55 2.69
N VAL A 83 15.89 6.71 1.92
CA VAL A 83 16.19 5.33 2.30
C VAL A 83 17.70 5.16 2.40
N ASP A 84 18.19 4.95 3.62
CA ASP A 84 19.58 4.59 3.88
C ASP A 84 19.68 3.06 4.06
N PRO A 85 20.20 2.33 3.06
CA PRO A 85 20.31 0.88 3.14
C PRO A 85 21.38 0.40 4.13
N PHE A 86 22.38 1.23 4.45
CA PHE A 86 23.47 0.88 5.37
C PHE A 86 23.03 1.10 6.82
N GLY A 87 22.43 2.26 7.10
CA GLY A 87 21.82 2.56 8.40
C GLY A 87 20.51 1.80 8.65
N LYS A 88 19.95 1.14 7.62
CA LYS A 88 18.67 0.42 7.65
C LYS A 88 17.56 1.31 8.23
N VAL A 89 17.40 2.48 7.63
CA VAL A 89 16.38 3.45 8.01
C VAL A 89 15.68 4.05 6.80
N VAL A 90 14.36 4.20 6.91
CA VAL A 90 13.55 5.00 6.00
C VAL A 90 13.04 6.20 6.77
N HIS A 91 13.31 7.40 6.26
CA HIS A 91 12.65 8.62 6.66
C HIS A 91 11.61 8.98 5.60
N CYS A 92 10.40 9.33 6.01
CA CYS A 92 9.33 9.69 5.11
C CYS A 92 8.54 10.87 5.66
N ARG A 93 8.32 11.90 4.85
CA ARG A 93 7.54 13.08 5.19
C ARG A 93 6.37 13.23 4.23
N ASN A 94 5.18 13.40 4.78
CA ASN A 94 3.97 13.67 4.01
C ASN A 94 3.41 15.05 4.35
N ARG A 95 2.98 15.79 3.33
CA ARG A 95 2.22 17.04 3.52
C ARG A 95 1.21 17.27 2.42
N ASN A 96 0.05 17.84 2.76
CA ASN A 96 -0.90 18.27 1.75
C ASN A 96 -0.38 19.52 1.01
N LEU A 97 -0.59 19.55 -0.31
CA LEU A 97 -0.22 20.67 -1.19
C LEU A 97 -1.35 21.70 -1.30
N ASP A 98 -2.59 21.23 -1.28
CA ASP A 98 -3.80 22.03 -1.35
C ASP A 98 -4.50 22.15 0.01
N HIS A 99 -5.53 23.01 0.09
CA HIS A 99 -6.34 23.24 1.29
C HIS A 99 -5.57 23.68 2.55
N VAL A 100 -4.30 24.07 2.41
CA VAL A 100 -3.38 24.41 3.52
C VAL A 100 -3.93 25.52 4.43
N LYS A 101 -4.65 26.50 3.86
CA LYS A 101 -5.32 27.56 4.63
C LYS A 101 -6.39 27.00 5.58
N VAL A 102 -7.11 25.96 5.15
CA VAL A 102 -8.13 25.28 5.94
C VAL A 102 -7.44 24.37 6.97
N MET A 103 -6.56 23.49 6.52
CA MET A 103 -5.83 22.58 7.38
C MET A 103 -4.52 22.14 6.70
N GLN A 104 -3.41 22.33 7.41
CA GLN A 104 -2.11 21.77 7.08
C GLN A 104 -1.87 20.55 7.98
N VAL A 105 -1.52 19.44 7.35
CA VAL A 105 -1.09 18.21 8.03
C VAL A 105 0.32 17.90 7.53
N GLU A 106 1.25 17.83 8.47
CA GLU A 106 2.61 17.35 8.22
C GLU A 106 2.82 16.09 9.04
N GLU A 107 3.12 14.99 8.36
CA GLU A 107 3.41 13.70 8.97
C GLU A 107 4.88 13.35 8.70
N SER A 108 5.54 12.80 9.72
CA SER A 108 6.87 12.22 9.63
C SER A 108 6.79 10.76 10.08
N VAL A 109 7.25 9.85 9.24
CA VAL A 109 7.31 8.41 9.55
C VAL A 109 8.75 7.96 9.42
N VAL A 110 9.24 7.26 10.43
CA VAL A 110 10.56 6.65 10.44
C VAL A 110 10.41 5.16 10.63
N PHE A 111 10.91 4.36 9.69
CA PHE A 111 11.07 2.92 9.86
C PHE A 111 12.55 2.62 10.07
N LYS A 112 12.91 2.06 11.22
CA LYS A 112 14.30 1.77 11.55
C LYS A 112 14.43 0.32 12.01
N HIS A 113 15.48 -0.34 11.56
CA HIS A 113 15.86 -1.64 12.10
C HIS A 113 15.97 -1.59 13.63
N TYR A 114 15.41 -2.60 14.30
CA TYR A 114 15.34 -2.69 15.74
C TYR A 114 15.58 -4.13 16.20
N GLY A 115 16.35 -4.31 17.28
CA GLY A 115 16.61 -5.63 17.87
C GLY A 115 17.12 -6.67 16.87
N ASP A 116 16.81 -7.94 17.13
CA ASP A 116 17.17 -9.04 16.24
C ASP A 116 16.09 -9.27 15.18
N GLY A 117 16.23 -8.58 14.04
CA GLY A 117 15.37 -8.77 12.87
C GLY A 117 14.02 -8.06 12.89
N GLN A 118 13.74 -7.17 13.85
CA GLN A 118 12.50 -6.39 13.90
C GLN A 118 12.67 -5.00 13.25
N THR A 119 11.54 -4.29 13.10
CA THR A 119 11.50 -2.92 12.58
C THR A 119 10.61 -2.04 13.45
N LEU A 120 11.16 -0.95 13.98
CA LEU A 120 10.40 0.05 14.72
C LEU A 120 9.93 1.15 13.76
N GLN A 121 8.62 1.33 13.67
CA GLN A 121 8.00 2.49 13.04
C GLN A 121 7.71 3.54 14.12
N THR A 122 8.12 4.78 13.90
CA THR A 122 7.69 5.95 14.67
C THR A 122 6.99 6.93 13.75
N THR A 123 5.77 7.33 14.09
CA THR A 123 4.94 8.25 13.31
C THR A 123 4.61 9.48 14.15
N GLU A 124 4.94 10.65 13.63
CA GLU A 124 4.60 11.94 14.21
C GLU A 124 3.74 12.75 13.26
N ALA A 125 2.81 13.53 13.78
CA ALA A 125 2.05 14.47 12.97
C ALA A 125 1.83 15.81 13.66
N ARG A 126 1.92 16.88 12.86
CA ARG A 126 1.57 18.24 13.22
C ARG A 126 0.37 18.66 12.38
N ILE A 127 -0.69 19.09 13.07
CA ILE A 127 -1.94 19.50 12.43
C ILE A 127 -2.20 20.94 12.84
N ARG A 128 -2.29 21.81 11.84
CA ARG A 128 -2.49 23.24 12.03
C ARG A 128 -3.62 23.72 11.14
N SER A 129 -4.46 24.60 11.65
CA SER A 129 -5.43 25.33 10.84
C SER A 129 -5.11 26.82 10.90
N GLY A 130 -4.93 27.43 9.73
CA GLY A 130 -4.88 28.89 9.59
C GLY A 130 -6.26 29.52 9.38
N PHE A 131 -7.31 28.71 9.47
CA PHE A 131 -8.66 29.16 9.16
C PHE A 131 -9.20 30.11 10.24
N GLY A 132 -9.80 31.21 9.82
CA GLY A 132 -10.31 32.24 10.70
C GLY A 132 -11.59 31.87 11.45
N TRP A 133 -12.22 32.90 12.03
CA TRP A 133 -13.61 32.83 12.54
C TRP A 133 -13.79 31.90 13.75
N GLY A 134 -12.72 31.70 14.53
CA GLY A 134 -12.75 30.87 15.74
C GLY A 134 -12.85 29.35 15.48
N LEU A 135 -12.87 28.89 14.22
CA LEU A 135 -13.01 27.47 13.88
C LEU A 135 -11.69 26.69 13.90
N ALA A 136 -10.53 27.36 13.95
CA ALA A 136 -9.23 26.72 13.92
C ALA A 136 -9.11 25.54 14.90
N LYS A 137 -9.49 25.72 16.16
CA LYS A 137 -9.43 24.67 17.19
C LYS A 137 -10.32 23.47 16.87
N ARG A 138 -11.50 23.70 16.30
CA ARG A 138 -12.44 22.65 15.88
C ARG A 138 -11.89 21.86 14.70
N ILE A 139 -11.34 22.56 13.70
CA ILE A 139 -10.71 21.95 12.52
C ILE A 139 -9.50 21.11 12.93
N GLU A 140 -8.61 21.65 13.76
CA GLU A 140 -7.44 20.93 14.25
C GLU A 140 -7.82 19.68 15.07
N SER A 141 -8.86 19.76 15.89
CA SER A 141 -9.34 18.63 16.68
C SER A 141 -9.94 17.54 15.78
N HIS A 142 -10.71 17.93 14.77
CA HIS A 142 -11.22 16.99 13.76
C HIS A 142 -10.09 16.34 12.95
N GLY A 143 -9.10 17.13 12.52
CA GLY A 143 -7.92 16.64 11.82
C GLY A 143 -7.17 15.60 12.65
N LEU A 144 -6.94 15.87 13.94
CA LEU A 144 -6.29 14.92 14.85
C LEU A 144 -7.07 13.62 15.00
N ALA A 145 -8.40 13.70 15.17
CA ALA A 145 -9.24 12.51 15.27
C ALA A 145 -9.18 11.66 13.99
N LYS A 146 -9.25 12.30 12.82
CA LYS A 146 -9.12 11.63 11.51
C LYS A 146 -7.72 11.03 11.32
N PHE A 147 -6.67 11.74 11.73
CA PHE A 147 -5.30 11.26 11.64
C PHE A 147 -5.10 9.97 12.45
N LYS A 148 -5.57 9.95 13.71
CA LYS A 148 -5.51 8.74 14.55
C LYS A 148 -6.17 7.53 13.89
N ALA A 149 -7.36 7.72 13.30
CA ALA A 149 -8.04 6.66 12.57
C ALA A 149 -7.28 6.21 11.30
N ASN A 150 -6.63 7.15 10.61
CA ASN A 150 -5.87 6.86 9.40
C ASN A 150 -4.54 6.12 9.68
N VAL A 151 -3.86 6.43 10.79
CA VAL A 151 -2.62 5.73 11.19
C VAL A 151 -2.89 4.23 11.39
N GLN A 152 -4.01 3.88 12.03
CA GLN A 152 -4.40 2.49 12.21
C GLN A 152 -4.64 1.78 10.88
N LYS A 153 -5.39 2.41 9.96
CA LYS A 153 -5.63 1.88 8.61
C LYS A 153 -4.36 1.75 7.77
N SER A 154 -3.43 2.71 7.93
CA SER A 154 -2.13 2.67 7.26
C SER A 154 -1.34 1.42 7.69
N ARG A 155 -1.33 1.12 8.99
CA ARG A 155 -0.71 -0.10 9.53
C ARG A 155 -1.37 -1.36 9.00
N GLU A 156 -2.70 -1.42 8.97
CA GLU A 156 -3.43 -2.56 8.40
C GLU A 156 -3.09 -2.78 6.92
N GLY A 157 -2.97 -1.70 6.13
CA GLY A 157 -2.51 -1.76 4.75
C GLY A 157 -1.09 -2.31 4.61
N VAL A 158 -0.14 -1.84 5.42
CA VAL A 158 1.24 -2.35 5.40
C VAL A 158 1.29 -3.82 5.82
N SER A 159 0.57 -4.20 6.87
CA SER A 159 0.49 -5.60 7.34
C SER A 159 -0.10 -6.53 6.28
N LEU A 160 -1.08 -6.07 5.50
CA LEU A 160 -1.62 -6.82 4.36
C LEU A 160 -0.52 -7.10 3.32
N ILE A 161 0.23 -6.07 2.92
CA ILE A 161 1.31 -6.22 1.94
C ILE A 161 2.43 -7.11 2.48
N LEU A 162 2.78 -6.99 3.76
CA LEU A 162 3.72 -7.89 4.43
C LEU A 162 3.27 -9.35 4.32
N GLY A 163 1.98 -9.63 4.56
CA GLY A 163 1.39 -10.95 4.37
C GLY A 163 1.56 -11.47 2.95
N LEU A 164 1.28 -10.63 1.94
CA LEU A 164 1.44 -10.99 0.52
C LEU A 164 2.92 -11.25 0.14
N LEU A 165 3.84 -10.42 0.63
CA LEU A 165 5.27 -10.60 0.39
C LEU A 165 5.79 -11.91 1.00
N ARG A 166 5.35 -12.26 2.22
CA ARG A 166 5.67 -13.55 2.84
C ARG A 166 5.16 -14.72 2.01
N GLN A 167 3.91 -14.67 1.55
CA GLN A 167 3.33 -15.71 0.70
C GLN A 167 4.09 -15.89 -0.62
N SER A 168 4.48 -14.78 -1.27
CA SER A 168 5.22 -14.83 -2.53
C SER A 168 6.59 -15.51 -2.40
N ARG A 169 7.26 -15.37 -1.24
CA ARG A 169 8.55 -16.01 -0.97
C ARG A 169 8.45 -17.52 -0.69
N LEU A 170 7.27 -17.99 -0.30
CA LEU A 170 7.01 -19.41 -0.02
C LEU A 170 6.61 -20.18 -1.27
N GLN A 171 6.22 -19.49 -2.35
CA GLN A 171 6.00 -20.14 -3.64
C GLN A 171 7.35 -20.35 -4.32
N PRO A 172 7.73 -21.58 -4.68
CA PRO A 172 8.83 -21.79 -5.62
C PRO A 172 8.48 -21.01 -6.88
N MET A 173 9.38 -20.13 -7.35
CA MET A 173 9.23 -19.59 -8.69
C MET A 173 9.24 -20.77 -9.66
N THR A 174 8.08 -21.17 -10.16
CA THR A 174 7.96 -22.11 -11.29
C THR A 174 8.42 -21.37 -12.56
N MET A 175 9.70 -21.03 -12.62
CA MET A 175 10.38 -20.70 -13.85
C MET A 175 10.85 -22.03 -14.42
N THR A 176 9.98 -22.71 -15.17
CA THR A 176 10.24 -23.73 -16.23
C THR A 176 9.05 -24.68 -16.35
N SER A 177 8.19 -24.51 -17.36
CA SER A 177 7.59 -25.61 -18.14
C SER A 177 6.82 -25.15 -19.40
N ALA A 178 7.19 -24.02 -20.01
CA ALA A 178 6.66 -23.66 -21.33
C ALA A 178 7.33 -24.42 -22.50
N LEU A 179 8.02 -25.54 -22.23
CA LEU A 179 8.68 -26.38 -23.24
C LEU A 179 8.09 -27.80 -23.37
N ASP A 180 7.14 -28.20 -22.54
CA ASP A 180 6.42 -29.47 -22.71
C ASP A 180 4.94 -29.21 -23.01
N SER A 181 4.66 -28.60 -24.17
CA SER A 181 3.38 -28.83 -24.85
C SER A 181 3.53 -30.08 -25.72
N PRO A 182 2.81 -31.19 -25.46
CA PRO A 182 2.71 -32.29 -26.41
C PRO A 182 1.75 -31.87 -27.53
N GLY A 183 2.19 -30.93 -28.36
CA GLY A 183 1.36 -30.27 -29.39
C GLY A 183 1.79 -30.53 -30.83
N PHE A 184 2.89 -31.25 -31.07
CA PHE A 184 3.32 -31.63 -32.42
C PHE A 184 3.76 -33.10 -32.44
N ALA A 185 2.77 -33.99 -32.40
CA ALA A 185 2.98 -35.37 -32.82
C ALA A 185 2.97 -35.40 -34.36
N VAL A 186 4.12 -35.74 -34.93
CA VAL A 186 4.29 -36.14 -36.33
C VAL A 186 3.31 -37.28 -36.61
N ILE A 187 2.53 -37.16 -37.69
CA ILE A 187 1.63 -38.21 -38.18
C ILE A 187 2.47 -39.26 -38.91
N PRO A 188 2.32 -40.56 -38.57
CA PRO A 188 2.31 -41.58 -39.61
C PRO A 188 1.09 -42.49 -39.53
N GLY A 189 0.46 -42.65 -40.69
CA GLY A 189 -0.20 -43.84 -41.23
C GLY A 189 -0.87 -44.89 -40.32
N GLU A 190 -2.19 -44.98 -40.51
CA GLU A 190 -2.89 -46.20 -40.95
C GLU A 190 -3.43 -47.22 -39.90
N LYS A 191 -4.76 -47.43 -40.05
CA LYS A 191 -5.64 -48.60 -39.76
C LYS A 191 -6.18 -48.89 -38.35
N ASP A 192 -7.50 -48.69 -38.26
CA ASP A 192 -8.55 -49.66 -37.88
C ASP A 192 -8.36 -50.54 -36.62
N THR A 193 -9.16 -50.28 -35.57
CA THR A 193 -10.32 -51.13 -35.16
C THR A 193 -10.82 -50.80 -33.74
N THR A 194 -12.13 -50.58 -33.64
CA THR A 194 -13.09 -51.03 -32.62
C THR A 194 -12.61 -51.28 -31.17
N SER A 195 -13.17 -50.53 -30.20
CA SER A 195 -14.13 -51.05 -29.19
C SER A 195 -14.28 -50.14 -27.97
N GLU A 196 -15.53 -49.96 -27.57
CA GLU A 196 -15.99 -49.25 -26.38
C GLU A 196 -15.49 -49.91 -25.08
N LYS A 197 -15.23 -49.09 -24.05
CA LYS A 197 -15.65 -49.41 -22.67
C LYS A 197 -15.67 -48.16 -21.78
N ARG A 198 -16.85 -47.95 -21.19
CA ARG A 198 -17.14 -47.03 -20.08
C ARG A 198 -16.25 -47.34 -18.87
N PHE A 199 -15.79 -46.31 -18.19
CA PHE A 199 -15.66 -46.35 -16.73
C PHE A 199 -15.94 -44.96 -16.13
N SER A 200 -16.96 -44.92 -15.30
CA SER A 200 -17.35 -43.83 -14.41
C SER A 200 -16.35 -43.67 -13.28
N GLY A 201 -16.03 -42.43 -12.89
CA GLY A 201 -15.22 -42.14 -11.71
C GLY A 201 -15.35 -40.68 -11.25
N ASP A 202 -16.13 -40.53 -10.18
CA ASP A 202 -16.32 -39.38 -9.27
C ASP A 202 -15.43 -38.12 -9.43
N GLU A 203 -16.09 -36.99 -9.76
CA GLU A 203 -15.58 -35.66 -9.48
C GLU A 203 -15.67 -35.35 -7.97
N LYS A 204 -14.52 -35.48 -7.29
CA LYS A 204 -14.33 -34.87 -5.97
C LYS A 204 -14.05 -33.38 -6.16
N LYS A 205 -15.06 -32.53 -5.90
CA LYS A 205 -14.90 -31.07 -5.77
C LYS A 205 -13.86 -30.77 -4.70
N THR A 206 -12.67 -30.33 -5.11
CA THR A 206 -11.68 -29.74 -4.21
C THR A 206 -11.99 -28.27 -4.03
N ASN A 207 -12.17 -27.87 -2.77
CA ASN A 207 -12.41 -26.51 -2.29
C ASN A 207 -11.60 -25.43 -3.04
N ASP A 208 -12.32 -24.42 -3.53
CA ASP A 208 -11.77 -23.14 -3.99
C ASP A 208 -11.03 -22.44 -2.84
N HIS A 209 -9.70 -22.55 -2.83
CA HIS A 209 -8.87 -21.58 -2.14
C HIS A 209 -8.77 -20.34 -3.03
N GLU A 210 -9.71 -19.41 -2.88
CA GLU A 210 -9.59 -18.05 -3.42
C GLU A 210 -8.23 -17.48 -2.97
N SER A 211 -7.29 -17.36 -3.90
CA SER A 211 -5.96 -16.84 -3.60
C SER A 211 -6.05 -15.36 -3.22
N ALA A 212 -5.27 -14.90 -2.24
CA ALA A 212 -5.27 -13.49 -1.86
C ALA A 212 -4.96 -12.55 -3.05
N TRP A 213 -4.29 -13.09 -4.08
CA TRP A 213 -4.04 -12.46 -5.38
C TRP A 213 -5.30 -12.29 -6.25
N SER A 214 -6.25 -13.22 -6.23
CA SER A 214 -7.53 -13.05 -6.94
C SER A 214 -8.33 -11.88 -6.35
N ARG A 215 -8.29 -11.71 -5.01
CA ARG A 215 -8.89 -10.57 -4.30
C ARG A 215 -8.16 -9.24 -4.55
N LEU A 216 -6.84 -9.26 -4.77
CA LEU A 216 -6.09 -8.07 -5.17
C LEU A 216 -6.46 -7.61 -6.59
N SER A 217 -6.63 -8.57 -7.51
CA SER A 217 -6.96 -8.28 -8.91
C SER A 217 -8.34 -7.62 -9.08
N SER A 218 -9.30 -7.91 -8.20
CA SER A 218 -10.61 -7.27 -8.21
C SER A 218 -10.61 -5.84 -7.67
N TRP A 219 -9.56 -5.42 -6.94
CA TRP A 219 -9.40 -4.02 -6.50
C TRP A 219 -8.78 -3.12 -7.57
N ILE A 220 -8.03 -3.70 -8.51
CA ILE A 220 -7.33 -2.95 -9.58
C ILE A 220 -8.28 -2.61 -10.74
N ARG A 221 -9.43 -3.28 -10.84
CA ARG A 221 -10.44 -3.01 -11.87
C ARG A 221 -11.50 -2.04 -11.32
N PRO A 222 -11.64 -0.82 -11.88
CA PRO A 222 -12.84 -0.03 -11.64
C PRO A 222 -14.04 -0.76 -12.28
N ALA A 223 -15.18 -0.74 -11.58
CA ALA A 223 -16.48 -1.07 -12.18
C ALA A 223 -16.90 0.01 -13.17
#